data_AF-A0A834L293-F1
#
_entry.id   AF-A0A834L293-F1
#
_cell.length_a   1.000
_cell.length_b   1.000
_cell.length_c   1.000
_cell.angle_alpha   90.00
_cell.angle_beta   90.00
_cell.angle_gamma   90.00
#
_symmetry.space_group_name_H-M   'P 1'
#
loop_
_entity.id
_entity.type
_entity.pdbx_description
1 polymer ?
#
loop_
_entity_poly.entity_id
_entity_poly.type
_entity_poly.pdbx_seq_one_letter_code
_entity_poly.pdbx_strand_id
1 'polypeptide(L)'
;MQKCAKSWGVFFLAKSVNPGAPRGHLRHKSGVLWKLPSGSRGGSASLTTAARGLRTTAAAASSRRIERILPRHDDFAERHIGPGEREKRDMLDVLGLESIDQLIENTVPASIRLQRSLKMDDPICENEVLEALQKIASENKVWRSYIGMGYYNCSVPPPIQRNLLENAGWVTQYTPYQPEVSQGRLESLLNYQTMICDITGMPVANASLLDEGTAAAEAMQLCHRQNKRRTFYIDPRCHPQTIAVVQTRANYIGVKTELKLPH
;
A
#
# COMPACT_ATOMS: atom_id res chain seq x y z
N MET A 1 -3.42 -31.75 13.50
CA MET A 1 -4.31 -30.69 14.00
C MET A 1 -5.48 -30.50 13.03
N GLN A 2 -6.43 -31.43 13.04
CA GLN A 2 -7.65 -31.37 12.22
C GLN A 2 -8.83 -31.45 13.19
N LYS A 3 -9.38 -30.30 13.56
CA LYS A 3 -10.70 -30.09 14.20
C LYS A 3 -10.84 -28.60 14.52
N CYS A 4 -11.14 -27.77 13.51
CA CYS A 4 -11.73 -26.43 13.71
C CYS A 4 -12.22 -25.87 12.36
N ALA A 5 -13.25 -26.49 11.80
CA ALA A 5 -13.91 -26.00 10.59
C ALA A 5 -15.37 -26.47 10.61
N LYS A 6 -16.15 -25.99 11.58
CA LYS A 6 -17.61 -26.21 11.70
C LYS A 6 -18.19 -25.27 12.77
N SER A 7 -18.18 -23.99 12.45
CA SER A 7 -19.07 -22.99 13.02
C SER A 7 -18.99 -21.80 12.08
N TRP A 8 -20.08 -21.05 11.91
CA TRP A 8 -20.29 -20.03 10.86
C TRP A 8 -20.96 -20.57 9.58
N GLY A 9 -22.11 -21.21 9.80
CA GLY A 9 -23.19 -21.26 8.82
C GLY A 9 -24.49 -20.99 9.58
N VAL A 10 -25.42 -20.27 8.93
CA VAL A 10 -26.75 -19.87 9.41
C VAL A 10 -26.78 -18.51 10.09
N PHE A 11 -26.97 -17.44 9.29
CA PHE A 11 -28.05 -16.45 9.46
C PHE A 11 -27.84 -15.33 8.43
N PHE A 12 -28.38 -15.47 7.23
CA PHE A 12 -28.84 -14.33 6.41
C PHE A 12 -29.78 -14.88 5.31
N LEU A 13 -31.08 -14.77 5.57
CA LEU A 13 -32.13 -15.01 4.59
C LEU A 13 -32.23 -13.75 3.72
N ALA A 14 -31.83 -13.85 2.45
CA ALA A 14 -32.10 -12.86 1.43
C ALA A 14 -33.54 -13.00 0.92
N LYS A 15 -34.26 -11.88 0.75
CA LYS A 15 -35.47 -11.81 -0.08
C LYS A 15 -35.18 -10.96 -1.33
N SER A 16 -35.57 -11.55 -2.45
CA SER A 16 -35.33 -11.17 -3.84
C SER A 16 -36.12 -9.93 -4.30
N VAL A 17 -35.51 -9.27 -5.28
CA VAL A 17 -35.99 -8.22 -6.18
C VAL A 17 -37.10 -8.74 -7.12
N ASN A 18 -37.95 -7.83 -7.63
CA ASN A 18 -38.71 -8.02 -8.87
C ASN A 18 -38.67 -6.72 -9.72
N PRO A 19 -38.57 -6.76 -11.07
CA PRO A 19 -38.43 -5.60 -11.95
C PRO A 19 -39.70 -5.27 -12.76
N GLY A 20 -39.83 -4.02 -13.25
CA GLY A 20 -40.88 -3.63 -14.22
C GLY A 20 -40.99 -2.11 -14.45
N ALA A 21 -40.90 -1.68 -15.72
CA ALA A 21 -40.81 -0.31 -16.28
C ALA A 21 -42.16 0.50 -16.23
N PRO A 22 -42.41 1.64 -16.96
CA PRO A 22 -41.58 2.48 -17.85
C PRO A 22 -41.79 4.04 -17.78
N ARG A 23 -41.00 4.73 -18.63
CA ARG A 23 -41.06 6.10 -19.22
C ARG A 23 -42.25 7.05 -18.92
N GLY A 24 -41.91 8.33 -18.71
CA GLY A 24 -42.79 9.47 -18.95
C GLY A 24 -42.00 10.72 -19.39
N HIS A 25 -42.19 11.14 -20.64
CA HIS A 25 -41.75 12.44 -21.19
C HIS A 25 -42.57 13.59 -20.60
N LEU A 26 -41.95 14.75 -20.37
CA LEU A 26 -42.61 16.05 -20.51
C LEU A 26 -41.57 17.15 -20.80
N ARG A 27 -41.65 17.70 -22.01
CA ARG A 27 -41.16 19.04 -22.39
C ARG A 27 -42.13 20.08 -21.83
N HIS A 28 -41.67 21.28 -21.44
CA HIS A 28 -41.77 22.50 -22.26
C HIS A 28 -41.35 23.80 -21.51
N LYS A 29 -40.47 24.56 -22.18
CA LYS A 29 -40.22 26.03 -22.25
C LYS A 29 -40.32 26.95 -21.02
N SER A 30 -39.24 27.73 -20.83
CA SER A 30 -39.10 29.20 -21.07
C SER A 30 -37.96 29.70 -20.14
N GLY A 31 -36.88 30.38 -20.53
CA GLY A 31 -36.73 31.42 -21.53
C GLY A 31 -36.81 32.80 -20.87
N VAL A 32 -35.78 33.23 -20.12
CA VAL A 32 -35.56 34.66 -19.79
C VAL A 32 -34.05 34.96 -19.72
N LEU A 33 -33.69 35.93 -20.54
CA LEU A 33 -32.41 36.61 -20.72
C LEU A 33 -32.35 37.82 -19.76
N TRP A 34 -31.20 38.12 -19.13
CA TRP A 34 -30.63 39.49 -19.05
C TRP A 34 -29.40 39.62 -18.13
N LYS A 35 -28.29 39.98 -18.78
CA LYS A 35 -27.19 40.93 -18.47
C LYS A 35 -26.44 40.99 -17.13
N LEU A 36 -25.13 41.06 -17.36
CA LEU A 36 -24.07 41.83 -16.69
C LEU A 36 -24.43 43.29 -16.36
N PRO A 37 -23.76 43.85 -15.35
CA PRO A 37 -23.06 45.10 -15.59
C PRO A 37 -21.60 45.11 -15.10
N SER A 38 -20.80 45.83 -15.88
CA SER A 38 -19.42 46.22 -15.65
C SER A 38 -19.30 47.49 -14.77
N GLY A 39 -18.34 47.47 -13.84
CA GLY A 39 -17.45 48.60 -13.51
C GLY A 39 -17.94 49.73 -12.57
N SER A 40 -17.29 49.93 -11.41
CA SER A 40 -16.22 50.93 -11.24
C SER A 40 -15.88 51.24 -9.76
N ARG A 41 -14.56 51.33 -9.50
CA ARG A 41 -13.78 52.20 -8.58
C ARG A 41 -14.27 52.52 -7.14
N GLY A 42 -13.33 52.41 -6.20
CA GLY A 42 -13.23 53.31 -5.03
C GLY A 42 -12.69 52.63 -3.78
N GLY A 43 -11.45 52.94 -3.39
CA GLY A 43 -10.73 52.28 -2.29
C GLY A 43 -11.15 52.67 -0.87
N SER A 44 -10.67 51.89 0.09
CA SER A 44 -10.28 52.34 1.42
C SER A 44 -9.48 51.22 2.09
N ALA A 45 -8.29 51.56 2.60
CA ALA A 45 -7.47 50.68 3.40
C ALA A 45 -8.12 50.46 4.77
N SER A 46 -8.25 49.21 5.19
CA SER A 46 -8.52 48.86 6.58
C SER A 46 -7.67 47.68 6.99
N LEU A 47 -6.73 47.93 7.89
CA LEU A 47 -5.97 46.94 8.63
C LEU A 47 -6.96 46.09 9.44
N THR A 48 -7.14 44.84 9.02
CA THR A 48 -7.75 43.81 9.87
C THR A 48 -6.87 42.58 9.87
N THR A 49 -6.36 42.29 11.06
CA THR A 49 -5.61 41.09 11.42
C THR A 49 -6.52 39.88 11.22
N ALA A 50 -6.45 39.25 10.06
CA ALA A 50 -7.30 38.10 9.74
C ALA A 50 -6.76 36.84 10.44
N ALA A 51 -7.47 36.48 11.51
CA ALA A 51 -7.28 35.27 12.28
C ALA A 51 -7.24 34.01 11.41
N ARG A 52 -6.41 33.04 11.84
CA ARG A 52 -6.36 31.66 11.33
C ARG A 52 -7.78 31.14 11.05
N GLY A 53 -8.09 30.92 9.77
CA GLY A 53 -9.34 30.30 9.34
C GLY A 53 -9.39 28.85 9.81
N LEU A 54 -10.12 28.60 10.90
CA LEU A 54 -10.56 27.27 11.29
C LEU A 54 -11.62 26.81 10.29
N ARG A 55 -11.32 25.75 9.52
CA ARG A 55 -12.34 25.00 8.79
C ARG A 55 -13.24 24.28 9.80
N THR A 56 -14.34 24.91 10.19
CA THR A 56 -15.42 24.28 10.96
C THR A 56 -16.57 23.93 10.02
N THR A 57 -16.61 22.70 9.53
CA THR A 57 -17.81 22.13 8.89
C THR A 57 -18.16 20.80 9.58
N ALA A 58 -19.36 20.78 10.16
CA ALA A 58 -20.05 19.69 10.87
C ALA A 58 -19.40 19.08 12.15
N ALA A 59 -18.08 18.88 12.23
CA ALA A 59 -17.45 18.23 13.39
C ALA A 59 -17.39 19.12 14.65
N ALA A 60 -17.36 20.45 14.47
CA ALA A 60 -17.27 21.40 15.59
C ALA A 60 -18.51 21.37 16.51
N ALA A 61 -19.66 20.94 16.00
CA ALA A 61 -20.92 20.93 16.74
C ALA A 61 -21.01 19.80 17.79
N SER A 62 -20.23 18.72 17.64
CA SER A 62 -20.24 17.55 18.53
C SER A 62 -18.88 17.25 19.16
N SER A 63 -17.98 18.23 19.22
CA SER A 63 -16.71 18.05 19.95
C SER A 63 -16.97 18.16 21.46
N ARG A 64 -16.48 17.17 22.22
CA ARG A 64 -16.61 17.16 23.68
C ARG A 64 -15.89 18.37 24.24
N ARG A 65 -16.39 18.94 25.34
CA ARG A 65 -15.77 20.12 25.98
C ARG A 65 -14.28 19.91 26.28
N ILE A 66 -13.88 18.67 26.60
CA ILE A 66 -12.48 18.32 26.85
C ILE A 66 -11.60 18.46 25.59
N GLU A 67 -12.07 18.07 24.42
CA GLU A 67 -11.30 18.16 23.16
C GLU A 67 -11.08 19.61 22.71
N ARG A 68 -11.97 20.52 23.08
CA ARG A 68 -11.81 21.96 22.82
C ARG A 68 -10.78 22.62 23.75
N ILE A 69 -10.65 22.11 24.98
CA ILE A 69 -9.70 22.62 25.98
C ILE A 69 -8.34 21.95 25.80
N LEU A 70 -8.35 20.65 25.50
CA LEU A 70 -7.19 19.79 25.33
C LEU A 70 -7.34 19.05 23.99
N PRO A 71 -6.95 19.69 22.87
CA PRO A 71 -6.96 19.04 21.57
C PRO A 71 -5.96 17.89 21.52
N ARG A 72 -6.03 17.09 20.43
CA ARG A 72 -5.02 16.06 20.15
C ARG A 72 -3.63 16.69 20.16
N HIS A 73 -2.64 15.92 20.60
CA HIS A 73 -1.26 16.38 20.67
C HIS A 73 -0.71 16.72 19.27
N ASP A 74 -0.92 15.83 18.32
CA ASP A 74 -0.55 16.00 16.92
C ASP A 74 -1.54 15.31 15.98
N ASP A 75 -1.45 15.65 14.69
CA ASP A 75 -2.08 14.92 13.59
C ASP A 75 -1.01 14.54 12.57
N PHE A 76 -0.63 13.26 12.52
CA PHE A 76 0.40 12.76 11.61
C PHE A 76 0.10 13.06 10.14
N ALA A 77 -1.17 13.25 9.76
CA ALA A 77 -1.54 13.67 8.41
C ALA A 77 -0.88 15.00 8.02
N GLU A 78 -0.67 15.93 8.97
CA GLU A 78 0.00 17.21 8.71
C GLU A 78 1.51 17.07 8.48
N ARG A 79 2.13 15.99 8.98
CA ARG A 79 3.54 15.65 8.71
C ARG A 79 3.70 14.89 7.40
N HIS A 80 2.74 14.03 7.10
CA HIS A 80 2.77 13.13 5.95
C HIS A 80 2.37 13.84 4.64
N ILE A 81 1.37 14.72 4.69
CA ILE A 81 0.86 15.45 3.53
C ILE A 81 1.68 16.73 3.35
N GLY A 82 2.49 16.80 2.29
CA GLY A 82 3.32 17.98 2.01
C GLY A 82 2.52 19.29 1.89
N PRO A 83 1.49 19.37 1.01
CA PRO A 83 0.74 20.61 0.81
C PRO A 83 -0.09 21.03 2.03
N GLY A 84 0.20 22.22 2.55
CA GLY A 84 -0.62 22.85 3.60
C GLY A 84 -1.89 23.52 3.08
N GLU A 85 -2.72 24.08 3.96
CA GLU A 85 -4.00 24.71 3.57
C GLU A 85 -3.86 25.94 2.65
N ARG A 86 -2.72 26.63 2.68
CA ARG A 86 -2.42 27.72 1.73
C ARG A 86 -2.10 27.15 0.36
N GLU A 87 -1.17 26.21 0.28
CA GLU A 87 -0.72 25.59 -0.98
C GLU A 87 -1.87 24.84 -1.68
N LYS A 88 -2.73 24.16 -0.91
CA LYS A 88 -3.96 23.56 -1.45
C LYS A 88 -4.86 24.59 -2.13
N ARG A 89 -5.01 25.79 -1.56
CA ARG A 89 -5.81 26.88 -2.17
C ARG A 89 -5.14 27.40 -3.43
N ASP A 90 -3.84 27.69 -3.38
CA ASP A 90 -3.08 28.17 -4.53
C ASP A 90 -3.15 27.16 -5.70
N MET A 91 -3.05 25.86 -5.41
CA MET A 91 -3.20 24.79 -6.40
C MET A 91 -4.63 24.68 -6.97
N LEU A 92 -5.65 24.86 -6.12
CA LEU A 92 -7.05 24.86 -6.56
C LEU A 92 -7.37 26.04 -7.48
N ASP A 93 -6.81 27.23 -7.16
CA ASP A 93 -6.96 28.43 -7.99
C ASP A 93 -6.36 28.23 -9.39
N VAL A 94 -5.20 27.58 -9.49
CA VAL A 94 -4.58 27.20 -10.78
C VAL A 94 -5.46 26.26 -11.59
N LEU A 95 -6.17 25.35 -10.92
CA LEU A 95 -7.11 24.41 -11.55
C LEU A 95 -8.49 25.04 -11.84
N GLY A 96 -8.76 26.25 -11.35
CA GLY A 96 -10.07 26.89 -11.46
C GLY A 96 -11.16 26.18 -10.66
N LEU A 97 -10.81 25.55 -9.54
CA LEU A 97 -11.72 24.79 -8.67
C LEU A 97 -11.86 25.49 -7.31
N GLU A 98 -13.04 25.39 -6.71
CA GLU A 98 -13.36 26.04 -5.43
C GLU A 98 -13.00 25.19 -4.21
N SER A 99 -12.91 23.86 -4.39
CA SER A 99 -12.65 22.93 -3.28
C SER A 99 -12.05 21.59 -3.73
N ILE A 100 -11.49 20.87 -2.75
CA ILE A 100 -11.07 19.48 -2.93
C ILE A 100 -12.26 18.57 -3.24
N ASP A 101 -13.43 18.81 -2.66
CA ASP A 101 -14.63 18.01 -2.94
C ASP A 101 -15.04 18.12 -4.42
N GLN A 102 -15.00 19.33 -4.97
CA GLN A 102 -15.26 19.57 -6.39
C GLN A 102 -14.21 18.87 -7.29
N LEU A 103 -12.93 18.89 -6.90
CA LEU A 103 -11.87 18.15 -7.60
C LEU A 103 -12.17 16.65 -7.63
N ILE A 104 -12.56 16.07 -6.50
CA ILE A 104 -12.88 14.64 -6.41
C ILE A 104 -14.14 14.29 -7.20
N GLU A 105 -15.18 15.13 -7.14
CA GLU A 105 -16.42 14.98 -7.91
C GLU A 105 -16.19 14.96 -9.42
N ASN A 106 -15.31 15.83 -9.90
CA ASN A 106 -14.98 15.92 -11.32
C ASN A 106 -14.02 14.82 -11.79
N THR A 107 -13.28 14.18 -10.87
CA THR A 107 -12.25 13.18 -11.21
C THR A 107 -12.75 11.73 -11.07
N VAL A 108 -13.46 11.42 -9.97
CA VAL A 108 -13.86 10.06 -9.63
C VAL A 108 -15.34 9.86 -9.94
N PRO A 109 -15.72 8.91 -10.83
CA PRO A 109 -17.12 8.66 -11.16
C PRO A 109 -17.97 8.39 -9.93
N ALA A 110 -19.10 9.09 -9.82
CA ALA A 110 -20.00 8.99 -8.66
C ALA A 110 -20.50 7.56 -8.39
N SER A 111 -20.66 6.76 -9.44
CA SER A 111 -21.16 5.38 -9.37
C SER A 111 -20.27 4.42 -8.57
N ILE A 112 -18.99 4.74 -8.39
CA ILE A 112 -18.03 3.90 -7.65
C ILE A 112 -17.53 4.55 -6.35
N ARG A 113 -17.99 5.77 -6.04
CA ARG A 113 -17.60 6.47 -4.80
C ARG A 113 -18.24 5.81 -3.58
N LEU A 114 -17.47 5.74 -2.50
CA LEU A 114 -17.96 5.36 -1.18
C LEU A 114 -19.03 6.35 -0.72
N GLN A 115 -20.23 5.86 -0.41
CA GLN A 115 -21.37 6.66 0.06
C GLN A 115 -21.39 6.84 1.58
N ARG A 116 -20.31 6.41 2.25
CA ARG A 116 -20.14 6.50 3.71
C ARG A 116 -18.67 6.76 4.02
N SER A 117 -18.41 7.37 5.16
CA SER A 117 -17.06 7.45 5.70
C SER A 117 -16.50 6.06 5.98
N LEU A 118 -15.17 5.94 5.89
CA LEU A 118 -14.48 4.74 6.38
C LEU A 118 -14.75 4.60 7.88
N LYS A 119 -15.13 3.40 8.30
CA LYS A 119 -15.31 3.06 9.70
C LYS A 119 -13.97 2.53 10.20
N MET A 120 -13.24 3.39 10.89
CA MET A 120 -11.93 3.11 11.47
C MET A 120 -11.95 3.52 12.94
N ASP A 121 -11.02 2.99 13.73
CA ASP A 121 -10.78 3.48 15.08
C ASP A 121 -10.27 4.92 15.05
N ASP A 122 -10.32 5.59 16.20
CA ASP A 122 -9.81 6.95 16.32
C ASP A 122 -8.29 6.98 16.01
N PRO A 123 -7.80 8.03 15.32
CA PRO A 123 -6.40 8.12 14.94
C PRO A 123 -5.49 8.25 16.18
N ILE A 124 -4.40 7.49 16.19
CA ILE A 124 -3.37 7.55 17.24
C ILE A 124 -2.39 8.69 16.89
N CYS A 125 -1.98 9.47 17.88
CA CYS A 125 -0.97 10.53 17.69
C CYS A 125 0.42 9.92 17.49
N GLU A 126 1.30 10.58 16.74
CA GLU A 126 2.65 10.10 16.44
C GLU A 126 3.48 9.88 17.73
N ASN A 127 3.31 10.74 18.74
CA ASN A 127 3.99 10.60 20.02
C ASN A 127 3.57 9.36 20.82
N GLU A 128 2.44 8.72 20.49
CA GLU A 128 1.88 7.55 21.18
C GLU A 128 2.02 6.26 20.37
N VAL A 129 2.29 6.35 19.07
CA VAL A 129 2.21 5.20 18.13
C VAL A 129 3.20 4.08 18.47
N LEU A 130 4.42 4.44 18.89
CA LEU A 130 5.44 3.45 19.26
C LEU A 130 5.07 2.73 20.55
N GLU A 131 4.48 3.41 21.53
CA GLU A 131 4.01 2.78 22.76
C GLU A 131 2.84 1.83 22.47
N ALA A 132 1.89 2.25 21.64
CA ALA A 132 0.77 1.43 21.21
C ALA A 132 1.25 0.15 20.49
N LEU A 133 2.21 0.29 19.55
CA LEU A 133 2.78 -0.84 18.83
C LEU A 133 3.61 -1.76 19.75
N GLN A 134 4.35 -1.19 20.69
CA GLN A 134 5.16 -1.95 21.64
C GLN A 134 4.30 -2.85 22.54
N LYS A 135 3.09 -2.42 22.92
CA LYS A 135 2.13 -3.26 23.66
C LYS A 135 1.82 -4.55 22.89
N ILE A 136 1.49 -4.43 21.60
CA ILE A 136 1.22 -5.57 20.72
C ILE A 136 2.49 -6.42 20.53
N ALA A 137 3.63 -5.78 20.23
CA ALA A 137 4.89 -6.48 19.98
C ALA A 137 5.37 -7.30 21.19
N SER A 138 5.06 -6.84 22.41
CA SER A 138 5.42 -7.52 23.66
C SER A 138 4.71 -8.86 23.90
N GLU A 139 3.63 -9.14 23.15
CA GLU A 139 2.94 -10.43 23.18
C GLU A 139 3.75 -11.54 22.48
N ASN A 140 4.68 -11.16 21.59
CA ASN A 140 5.57 -12.10 20.92
C ASN A 140 6.63 -12.64 21.88
N LYS A 141 6.91 -13.95 21.80
CA LYS A 141 7.98 -14.60 22.57
C LYS A 141 9.19 -14.84 21.68
N VAL A 142 10.33 -14.23 22.00
CA VAL A 142 11.58 -14.41 21.27
C VAL A 142 12.34 -15.63 21.82
N TRP A 143 12.24 -16.76 21.12
CA TRP A 143 12.92 -18.01 21.50
C TRP A 143 14.19 -18.22 20.67
N ARG A 144 15.14 -18.98 21.22
CA ARG A 144 16.21 -19.58 20.42
C ARG A 144 15.61 -20.67 19.55
N SER A 145 15.37 -20.34 18.27
CA SER A 145 14.69 -21.22 17.33
C SER A 145 15.71 -21.96 16.46
N TYR A 146 15.80 -23.27 16.62
CA TYR A 146 16.64 -24.17 15.81
C TYR A 146 15.82 -25.05 14.87
N ILE A 147 14.66 -24.54 14.42
CA ILE A 147 13.75 -25.24 13.51
C ILE A 147 14.41 -25.45 12.12
N GLY A 148 15.22 -24.48 11.67
CA GLY A 148 15.85 -24.49 10.36
C GLY A 148 14.83 -24.24 9.27
N MET A 149 14.66 -25.19 8.35
CA MET A 149 13.70 -25.12 7.24
C MET A 149 13.84 -23.86 6.37
N GLY A 150 15.06 -23.41 6.10
CA GLY A 150 15.35 -22.24 5.27
C GLY A 150 15.50 -20.92 6.03
N TYR A 151 15.21 -20.89 7.34
CA TYR A 151 15.39 -19.69 8.18
C TYR A 151 16.35 -20.00 9.33
N TYR A 152 17.46 -19.28 9.37
CA TYR A 152 18.54 -19.48 10.34
C TYR A 152 18.90 -18.14 10.97
N ASN A 153 18.97 -18.09 12.30
CA ASN A 153 19.35 -16.88 12.99
C ASN A 153 20.81 -16.50 12.65
N CYS A 154 21.11 -15.21 12.60
CA CYS A 154 22.45 -14.70 12.34
C CYS A 154 22.73 -13.44 13.17
N SER A 155 24.02 -13.15 13.39
CA SER A 155 24.46 -11.91 14.03
C SER A 155 24.51 -10.80 12.97
N VAL A 156 23.42 -10.04 12.83
CA VAL A 156 23.37 -8.90 11.90
C VAL A 156 24.41 -7.84 12.33
N PRO A 157 25.38 -7.47 11.47
CA PRO A 157 26.41 -6.51 11.84
C PRO A 157 25.80 -5.12 12.15
N PRO A 158 26.01 -4.56 13.36
CA PRO A 158 25.42 -3.27 13.73
C PRO A 158 25.73 -2.11 12.77
N PRO A 159 26.93 -2.01 12.16
CA PRO A 159 27.18 -0.96 11.16
C PRO A 159 26.30 -1.07 9.92
N ILE A 160 25.91 -2.27 9.50
CA ILE A 160 25.03 -2.48 8.33
C ILE A 160 23.60 -2.11 8.71
N GLN A 161 23.11 -2.59 9.87
CA GLN A 161 21.77 -2.24 10.35
C GLN A 161 21.59 -0.71 10.43
N ARG A 162 22.50 -0.03 11.13
CA ARG A 162 22.37 1.42 11.38
C ARG A 162 22.57 2.27 10.12
N ASN A 163 23.57 1.97 9.30
CA ASN A 163 23.98 2.87 8.21
C ASN A 163 23.34 2.53 6.85
N LEU A 164 22.69 1.36 6.71
CA LEU A 164 21.99 0.93 5.50
C LEU A 164 20.50 0.74 5.77
N LEU A 165 20.11 -0.18 6.67
CA LEU A 165 18.70 -0.53 6.87
C LEU A 165 17.89 0.61 7.51
N GLU A 166 18.44 1.27 8.51
CA GLU A 166 17.79 2.38 9.23
C GLU A 166 18.08 3.75 8.60
N ASN A 167 18.77 3.80 7.45
CA ASN A 167 19.17 5.02 6.79
C ASN A 167 18.24 5.36 5.62
N ALA A 168 17.51 6.48 5.74
CA ALA A 168 16.60 6.96 4.70
C ALA A 168 17.28 7.14 3.32
N GLY A 169 18.57 7.50 3.28
CA GLY A 169 19.31 7.63 2.02
C GLY A 169 19.54 6.31 1.26
N TRP A 170 19.30 5.17 1.92
CA TRP A 170 19.39 3.83 1.33
C TRP A 170 18.03 3.15 1.11
N VAL A 171 16.96 3.55 1.80
CA VAL A 171 15.67 2.84 1.74
C VAL A 171 14.55 3.62 1.06
N THR A 172 14.74 4.91 0.77
CA THR A 172 13.67 5.74 0.16
C THR A 172 13.69 5.73 -1.37
N GLN A 173 14.85 5.48 -1.98
CA GLN A 173 14.96 5.40 -3.44
C GLN A 173 14.35 4.11 -4.00
N TYR A 174 13.85 4.17 -5.23
CA TYR A 174 13.25 3.03 -5.93
C TYR A 174 14.20 2.40 -6.97
N THR A 175 13.65 1.56 -7.84
CA THR A 175 14.37 0.86 -8.91
C THR A 175 15.31 1.80 -9.69
N PRO A 176 16.57 1.40 -9.94
CA PRO A 176 17.57 2.23 -10.61
C PRO A 176 17.36 2.38 -12.11
N TYR A 177 16.24 2.97 -12.52
CA TYR A 177 15.97 3.29 -13.93
C TYR A 177 16.87 4.41 -14.48
N GLN A 178 17.34 5.30 -13.60
CA GLN A 178 18.26 6.40 -13.95
C GLN A 178 19.66 6.05 -13.42
N PRO A 179 20.52 5.37 -14.21
CA PRO A 179 21.76 4.80 -13.72
C PRO A 179 22.78 5.84 -13.23
N GLU A 180 22.83 7.03 -13.85
CA GLU A 180 23.80 8.09 -13.56
C GLU A 180 23.69 8.60 -12.12
N VAL A 181 22.47 8.61 -11.58
CA VAL A 181 22.16 9.03 -10.20
C VAL A 181 21.92 7.83 -9.27
N SER A 182 22.30 6.63 -9.71
CA SER A 182 21.99 5.37 -9.01
C SER A 182 23.19 4.43 -8.84
N GLN A 183 24.40 4.88 -9.20
CA GLN A 183 25.61 4.05 -9.22
C GLN A 183 25.88 3.32 -7.90
N GLY A 184 25.70 3.99 -6.74
CA GLY A 184 25.98 3.36 -5.45
C GLY A 184 25.22 2.05 -5.17
N ARG A 185 23.91 2.01 -5.47
CA ARG A 185 23.12 0.78 -5.29
C ARG A 185 23.33 -0.23 -6.42
N LEU A 186 23.61 0.24 -7.64
CA LEU A 186 23.95 -0.64 -8.77
C LEU A 186 25.24 -1.41 -8.49
N GLU A 187 26.26 -0.74 -7.95
CA GLU A 187 27.50 -1.37 -7.52
C GLU A 187 27.26 -2.37 -6.39
N SER A 188 26.47 -2.01 -5.37
CA SER A 188 26.11 -2.94 -4.29
C SER A 188 25.37 -4.19 -4.79
N LEU A 189 24.47 -4.05 -5.76
CA LEU A 189 23.79 -5.19 -6.39
C LEU A 189 24.73 -6.02 -7.26
N LEU A 190 25.69 -5.41 -7.92
CA LEU A 190 26.73 -6.13 -8.65
C LEU A 190 27.61 -6.93 -7.69
N ASN A 191 27.97 -6.37 -6.53
CA ASN A 191 28.69 -7.09 -5.47
C ASN A 191 27.89 -8.30 -4.97
N TYR A 192 26.57 -8.16 -4.82
CA TYR A 192 25.69 -9.30 -4.52
C TYR A 192 25.74 -10.38 -5.60
N GLN A 193 25.67 -10.00 -6.89
CA GLN A 193 25.76 -10.95 -7.99
C GLN A 193 27.10 -11.69 -8.00
N THR A 194 28.21 -10.96 -7.84
CA THR A 194 29.55 -11.53 -7.76
C THR A 194 29.67 -12.51 -6.59
N MET A 195 29.21 -12.13 -5.40
CA MET A 195 29.20 -12.99 -4.22
C MET A 195 28.42 -14.30 -4.48
N ILE A 196 27.25 -14.23 -5.12
CA ILE A 196 26.48 -15.43 -5.45
C ILE A 196 27.20 -16.29 -6.49
N CYS A 197 27.76 -15.70 -7.54
CA CYS A 197 28.53 -16.44 -8.55
C CYS A 197 29.74 -17.15 -7.93
N ASP A 198 30.50 -16.47 -7.07
CA ASP A 198 31.69 -17.02 -6.42
C ASP A 198 31.35 -18.18 -5.49
N ILE A 199 30.27 -18.07 -4.70
CA ILE A 199 29.84 -19.12 -3.76
C ILE A 199 29.23 -20.32 -4.49
N THR A 200 28.43 -20.09 -5.53
CA THR A 200 27.71 -21.17 -6.24
C THR A 200 28.50 -21.79 -7.37
N GLY A 201 29.56 -21.14 -7.85
CA GLY A 201 30.30 -21.51 -9.05
C GLY A 201 29.52 -21.30 -10.36
N MET A 202 28.38 -20.62 -10.31
CA MET A 202 27.56 -20.34 -11.49
C MET A 202 28.06 -19.10 -12.24
N PRO A 203 27.92 -19.05 -13.57
CA PRO A 203 28.51 -17.97 -14.36
C PRO A 203 27.79 -16.63 -14.21
N VAL A 204 26.49 -16.63 -13.90
CA VAL A 204 25.66 -15.42 -13.81
C VAL A 204 24.62 -15.59 -12.71
N ALA A 205 24.40 -14.52 -11.94
CA ALA A 205 23.32 -14.38 -10.97
C ALA A 205 22.49 -13.12 -11.29
N ASN A 206 21.22 -13.10 -10.87
CA ASN A 206 20.38 -11.91 -10.97
C ASN A 206 20.50 -11.04 -9.71
N ALA A 207 19.84 -9.88 -9.71
CA ALA A 207 19.82 -8.93 -8.58
C ALA A 207 18.68 -9.23 -7.58
N SER A 208 18.59 -10.49 -7.11
CA SER A 208 17.57 -11.06 -6.17
C SER A 208 16.25 -11.55 -6.78
N LEU A 209 15.55 -12.39 -5.99
CA LEU A 209 14.15 -12.82 -6.16
C LEU A 209 13.45 -12.69 -4.79
N LEU A 210 12.14 -12.99 -4.73
CA LEU A 210 11.33 -12.76 -3.53
C LEU A 210 11.71 -13.67 -2.36
N ASP A 211 11.80 -14.98 -2.59
CA ASP A 211 12.15 -16.00 -1.59
C ASP A 211 12.65 -17.30 -2.25
N GLU A 212 13.09 -18.28 -1.45
CA GLU A 212 13.61 -19.57 -1.93
C GLU A 212 12.57 -20.36 -2.76
N GLY A 213 11.31 -20.42 -2.29
CA GLY A 213 10.26 -21.20 -2.94
C GLY A 213 9.90 -20.66 -4.32
N THR A 214 9.77 -19.34 -4.44
CA THR A 214 9.53 -18.65 -5.70
C THR A 214 10.73 -18.72 -6.63
N ALA A 215 11.97 -18.64 -6.11
CA ALA A 215 13.18 -18.86 -6.89
C ALA A 215 13.24 -20.29 -7.48
N ALA A 216 12.91 -21.32 -6.70
CA ALA A 216 12.82 -22.69 -7.18
C ALA A 216 11.73 -22.86 -8.26
N ALA A 217 10.60 -22.18 -8.11
CA ALA A 217 9.55 -22.18 -9.13
C ALA A 217 9.95 -21.44 -10.41
N GLU A 218 10.72 -20.36 -10.32
CA GLU A 218 11.30 -19.69 -11.49
C GLU A 218 12.34 -20.58 -12.19
N ALA A 219 13.13 -21.36 -11.45
CA ALA A 219 14.03 -22.35 -12.05
C ALA A 219 13.27 -23.42 -12.83
N MET A 220 12.16 -23.95 -12.27
CA MET A 220 11.28 -24.86 -12.99
C MET A 220 10.72 -24.20 -14.27
N GLN A 221 10.23 -22.97 -14.17
CA GLN A 221 9.71 -22.23 -15.34
C GLN A 221 10.79 -21.97 -16.38
N LEU A 222 12.02 -21.66 -15.98
CA LEU A 222 13.17 -21.49 -16.87
C LEU A 222 13.45 -22.79 -17.63
N CYS A 223 13.54 -23.92 -16.94
CA CYS A 223 13.67 -25.24 -17.56
C CYS A 223 12.55 -25.51 -18.57
N HIS A 224 11.30 -25.26 -18.18
CA HIS A 224 10.15 -25.43 -19.06
C HIS A 224 10.23 -24.50 -20.28
N ARG A 225 10.61 -23.23 -20.11
CA ARG A 225 10.79 -22.28 -21.24
C ARG A 225 11.86 -22.76 -22.21
N GLN A 226 12.96 -23.32 -21.71
CA GLN A 226 14.11 -23.76 -22.50
C GLN A 226 13.83 -25.04 -23.29
N ASN A 227 13.21 -26.06 -22.70
CA ASN A 227 13.07 -27.39 -23.33
C ASN A 227 11.62 -27.81 -23.62
N LYS A 228 10.62 -27.04 -23.18
CA LYS A 228 9.17 -27.28 -23.35
C LYS A 228 8.64 -28.60 -22.79
N ARG A 229 9.44 -29.37 -22.05
CA ARG A 229 9.00 -30.63 -21.40
C ARG A 229 7.97 -30.33 -20.33
N ARG A 230 7.00 -31.24 -20.16
CA ARG A 230 5.86 -31.06 -19.25
C ARG A 230 5.97 -31.87 -17.96
N THR A 231 7.13 -32.41 -17.65
CA THR A 231 7.38 -33.15 -16.40
C THR A 231 8.58 -32.54 -15.68
N PHE A 232 8.41 -32.27 -14.39
CA PHE A 232 9.45 -31.72 -13.52
C PHE A 232 9.59 -32.59 -12.28
N TYR A 233 10.80 -33.04 -11.98
CA TYR A 233 11.08 -33.85 -10.79
C TYR A 233 11.47 -32.94 -9.63
N ILE A 234 10.94 -33.26 -8.45
CA ILE A 234 11.24 -32.56 -7.21
C ILE A 234 11.73 -33.60 -6.20
N ASP A 235 12.88 -33.36 -5.57
CA ASP A 235 13.35 -34.21 -4.48
C ASP A 235 12.45 -34.00 -3.25
N PRO A 236 11.87 -35.07 -2.65
CA PRO A 236 11.03 -34.93 -1.46
C PRO A 236 11.79 -34.43 -0.22
N ARG A 237 13.13 -34.35 -0.26
CA ARG A 237 13.98 -33.78 0.80
C ARG A 237 14.10 -32.26 0.74
N CYS A 238 13.58 -31.62 -0.31
CA CYS A 238 13.46 -30.15 -0.35
C CYS A 238 12.56 -29.66 0.80
N HIS A 239 12.71 -28.40 1.17
CA HIS A 239 11.84 -27.81 2.19
C HIS A 239 10.36 -27.87 1.76
N PRO A 240 9.44 -28.19 2.70
CA PRO A 240 8.04 -28.44 2.35
C PRO A 240 7.35 -27.22 1.74
N GLN A 241 7.70 -26.00 2.19
CA GLN A 241 7.19 -24.77 1.59
C GLN A 241 7.69 -24.56 0.15
N THR A 242 8.95 -24.92 -0.13
CA THR A 242 9.53 -24.86 -1.48
C THR A 242 8.79 -25.81 -2.42
N ILE A 243 8.55 -27.05 -2.00
CA ILE A 243 7.76 -28.04 -2.75
C ILE A 243 6.36 -27.49 -3.06
N ALA A 244 5.67 -26.96 -2.04
CA ALA A 244 4.31 -26.45 -2.18
C ALA A 244 4.22 -25.29 -3.18
N VAL A 245 5.17 -24.35 -3.16
CA VAL A 245 5.20 -23.22 -4.11
C VAL A 245 5.45 -23.71 -5.54
N VAL A 246 6.42 -24.61 -5.74
CA VAL A 246 6.72 -25.18 -7.06
C VAL A 246 5.51 -25.93 -7.63
N GLN A 247 4.88 -26.80 -6.84
CA GLN A 247 3.66 -27.52 -7.24
C GLN A 247 2.52 -26.56 -7.59
N THR A 248 2.31 -25.53 -6.78
CA THR A 248 1.29 -24.50 -7.05
C THR A 248 1.53 -23.84 -8.39
N ARG A 249 2.76 -23.41 -8.68
CA ARG A 249 3.11 -22.77 -9.96
C ARG A 249 2.95 -23.74 -11.13
N ALA A 250 3.40 -24.99 -10.96
CA ALA A 250 3.32 -26.01 -12.00
C ALA A 250 1.88 -26.31 -12.44
N ASN A 251 0.94 -26.35 -11.48
CA ASN A 251 -0.47 -26.61 -11.74
C ASN A 251 -1.10 -25.59 -12.71
N TYR A 252 -0.76 -24.31 -12.59
CA TYR A 252 -1.33 -23.26 -13.45
C TYR A 252 -0.68 -23.16 -14.83
N ILE A 253 0.49 -23.77 -15.03
CA ILE A 253 1.22 -23.74 -16.31
C ILE A 253 1.19 -25.09 -17.05
N GLY A 254 0.48 -26.09 -16.51
CA GLY A 254 0.34 -27.40 -17.15
C GLY A 254 1.61 -28.27 -17.11
N VAL A 255 2.46 -28.10 -16.10
CA VAL A 255 3.64 -28.95 -15.85
C VAL A 255 3.30 -29.97 -14.76
N LYS A 256 3.50 -31.26 -15.04
CA LYS A 256 3.33 -32.34 -14.06
C LYS A 256 4.56 -32.40 -13.15
N THR A 257 4.35 -32.22 -11.84
CA THR A 257 5.41 -32.43 -10.84
C THR A 257 5.39 -33.85 -10.30
N GLU A 258 6.56 -34.46 -10.15
CA GLU A 258 6.70 -35.78 -9.52
C GLU A 258 7.71 -35.70 -8.37
N LEU A 259 7.29 -36.08 -7.15
CA LEU A 259 8.18 -36.21 -6.01
C LEU A 259 8.93 -37.54 -6.11
N LYS A 260 10.23 -37.49 -6.40
CA LYS A 260 11.08 -38.66 -6.56
C LYS A 260 12.45 -38.41 -5.94
N LEU A 261 12.93 -39.39 -5.17
CA LEU A 261 14.32 -39.40 -4.69
C LEU A 261 15.27 -39.64 -5.88
N PRO A 262 16.45 -39.01 -5.90
CA PRO A 262 17.49 -39.36 -6.86
C PRO A 262 18.05 -40.74 -6.47
N HIS A 263 17.63 -41.76 -7.24
CA HIS A 263 18.07 -43.18 -7.21
C HIS A 263 18.35 -43.78 -5.83
#